data_AF-A0A842NWF8-F1
#
_entry.id   AF-A0A842NWF8-F1
#
_cell.length_a   1.000
_cell.length_b   1.000
_cell.length_c   1.000
_cell.angle_alpha   90.00
_cell.angle_beta   90.00
_cell.angle_gamma   90.00
#
_symmetry.space_group_name_H-M   'P 1'
#
loop_
_entity.id
_entity.type
_entity.pdbx_description
1 polymer ?
#
loop_
_entity_poly.entity_id
_entity_poly.type
_entity_poly.pdbx_seq_one_letter_code
_entity_poly.pdbx_strand_id
1 'polypeptide(L)'
;MNKKGVENYILYLAFMGIFALIVTMAIFKGVGNASDGTFFWKVFYARDPAMLIDIGQAGRGDLEINYNLVQATRPLVFELKENSVQVFEYSDFIDNPRPTSFRFASGPNVIVENKELFTSYFKIYLSASSVKISEEALKTQTCANFNTSEKPEDITIYVESNDAFMAALVESGLSREGFTIADKAKDANLGILIENSDRESLAFYYKKNLRKSERLTCLITNEIVESSSEELFVTNIERIDGNSAQFTKLLGAEDGLVVEAKLNDNIGKSIAKGVINFYG
;
A
#
# COMPACT_ATOMS: atom_id res chain seq x y z
N MET A 1 -37.29 60.36 0.26
CA MET A 1 -36.27 59.36 0.68
C MET A 1 -36.65 58.00 0.09
N ASN A 2 -35.76 57.43 -0.74
CA ASN A 2 -36.00 56.21 -1.54
C ASN A 2 -36.04 54.95 -0.66
N LYS A 3 -37.25 54.51 -0.27
CA LYS A 3 -37.47 53.27 0.51
C LYS A 3 -37.07 51.99 -0.24
N LYS A 4 -37.11 51.99 -1.58
CA LYS A 4 -36.73 50.84 -2.43
C LYS A 4 -35.25 50.45 -2.33
N GLY A 5 -34.36 51.41 -2.07
CA GLY A 5 -32.92 51.13 -1.90
C GLY A 5 -32.59 50.44 -0.58
N VAL A 6 -33.41 50.68 0.45
CA VAL A 6 -33.24 50.11 1.79
C VAL A 6 -33.78 48.67 1.85
N GLU A 7 -34.92 48.38 1.20
CA GLU A 7 -35.46 47.01 1.13
C GLU A 7 -34.53 46.04 0.39
N ASN A 8 -33.98 46.46 -0.75
CA ASN A 8 -33.05 45.62 -1.51
C ASN A 8 -31.75 45.34 -0.73
N TYR A 9 -31.31 46.28 0.10
CA TYR A 9 -30.15 46.09 0.96
C TYR A 9 -30.42 45.12 2.12
N ILE A 10 -31.61 45.18 2.72
CA ILE A 10 -32.03 44.24 3.77
C ILE A 10 -32.18 42.82 3.21
N LEU A 11 -32.77 42.66 2.03
CA LEU A 11 -32.88 41.36 1.35
C LEU A 11 -31.52 40.78 1.00
N TYR A 12 -30.59 41.61 0.52
CA TYR A 12 -29.20 41.20 0.28
C TYR A 12 -28.52 40.72 1.56
N LEU A 13 -28.67 41.45 2.68
CA LEU A 13 -28.12 41.03 3.97
C LEU A 13 -28.73 39.72 4.48
N ALA A 14 -30.04 39.54 4.33
CA ALA A 14 -30.71 38.29 4.71
C ALA A 14 -30.23 37.11 3.86
N PHE A 15 -30.08 37.29 2.56
CA PHE A 15 -29.56 36.27 1.65
C PHE A 15 -28.11 35.88 1.99
N MET A 16 -27.25 36.87 2.23
CA MET A 16 -25.87 36.64 2.67
C MET A 16 -25.82 35.90 4.01
N GLY A 17 -26.72 36.21 4.95
CA GLY A 17 -26.83 35.52 6.23
C GLY A 17 -27.22 34.04 6.08
N ILE A 18 -28.21 33.74 5.23
CA ILE A 18 -28.63 32.36 4.95
C ILE A 18 -27.51 31.58 4.25
N PHE A 19 -26.84 32.20 3.27
CA PHE A 19 -25.73 31.59 2.55
C PHE A 19 -24.57 31.26 3.50
N ALA A 20 -24.18 32.20 4.38
CA ALA A 20 -23.15 31.96 5.38
C ALA A 20 -23.49 30.80 6.32
N LEU A 21 -24.76 30.67 6.71
CA LEU A 21 -25.25 29.61 7.58
C LEU A 21 -25.18 28.23 6.91
N ILE A 22 -25.56 28.13 5.63
CA ILE A 22 -25.45 26.89 4.84
C ILE A 22 -23.99 26.46 4.67
N VAL A 23 -23.10 27.41 4.33
CA VAL A 23 -21.66 27.14 4.18
C VAL A 23 -21.08 26.63 5.49
N THR A 24 -21.46 27.25 6.61
CA THR A 24 -21.01 26.86 7.95
C THR A 24 -21.47 25.44 8.29
N MET A 25 -22.75 25.10 8.06
CA MET A 25 -23.26 23.74 8.26
C MET A 25 -22.54 22.69 7.41
N ALA A 26 -22.25 23.01 6.14
CA ALA A 26 -21.53 22.11 5.25
C ALA A 26 -20.09 21.85 5.74
N ILE A 27 -19.40 22.90 6.21
CA ILE A 27 -18.06 22.78 6.79
C ILE A 27 -18.10 21.92 8.06
N PHE A 28 -19.01 22.19 9.00
CA PHE A 28 -19.12 21.39 10.23
C PHE A 28 -19.42 19.91 9.98
N LYS A 29 -20.29 19.61 9.00
CA LYS A 29 -20.60 18.21 8.63
C LYS A 29 -19.40 17.51 7.99
N GLY A 30 -18.65 18.21 7.13
CA GLY A 30 -17.41 17.68 6.55
C GLY A 30 -16.35 17.38 7.60
N VAL A 31 -16.17 18.28 8.57
CA VAL A 31 -15.23 18.10 9.69
C VAL A 31 -15.62 16.92 10.59
N GLY A 32 -16.91 16.76 10.93
CA GLY A 32 -17.38 15.67 11.79
C GLY A 32 -17.21 14.28 11.17
N ASN A 33 -17.58 14.10 9.89
CA ASN A 33 -17.39 12.82 9.21
C ASN A 33 -15.91 12.47 9.05
N ALA A 34 -15.05 13.46 8.82
CA ALA A 34 -13.61 13.27 8.72
C ALA A 34 -12.94 12.98 10.07
N SER A 35 -13.48 13.47 11.19
CA SER A 35 -12.95 13.20 12.53
C SER A 35 -13.36 11.81 13.04
N ASP A 36 -14.61 11.42 12.82
CA ASP A 36 -15.17 10.17 13.37
C ASP A 36 -14.53 8.93 12.70
N GLY A 37 -14.32 8.99 11.38
CA GLY A 37 -13.63 7.91 10.65
C GLY A 37 -12.20 7.70 11.13
N THR A 38 -11.41 8.77 11.26
CA THR A 38 -10.01 8.64 11.66
C THR A 38 -9.84 8.29 13.13
N PHE A 39 -10.71 8.83 14.00
CA PHE A 39 -10.68 8.48 15.40
C PHE A 39 -11.00 6.99 15.61
N PHE A 40 -12.00 6.45 14.90
CA PHE A 40 -12.33 5.03 14.95
C PHE A 40 -11.13 4.14 14.58
N TRP A 41 -10.46 4.42 13.45
CA TRP A 41 -9.33 3.61 13.01
C TRP A 41 -8.14 3.68 13.96
N LYS A 42 -7.81 4.87 14.48
CA LYS A 42 -6.74 5.01 15.48
C LYS A 42 -7.03 4.23 16.76
N VAL A 43 -8.28 4.22 17.23
CA VAL A 43 -8.68 3.43 18.40
C VAL A 43 -8.56 1.93 18.13
N PHE A 44 -9.07 1.48 16.98
CA PHE A 44 -8.98 0.08 16.58
C PHE A 44 -7.52 -0.39 16.50
N TYR A 45 -6.68 0.36 15.78
CA TYR A 45 -5.28 0.03 15.54
C TYR A 45 -4.34 0.28 16.72
N ALA A 46 -4.75 1.03 17.75
CA ALA A 46 -4.03 1.06 19.03
C ALA A 46 -4.41 -0.12 19.92
N ARG A 47 -5.71 -0.45 19.96
CA ARG A 47 -6.25 -1.48 20.86
C ARG A 47 -5.87 -2.90 20.46
N ASP A 48 -6.01 -3.24 19.19
CA ASP A 48 -5.85 -4.63 18.75
C ASP A 48 -4.40 -5.13 18.90
N PRO A 49 -3.35 -4.39 18.49
CA PRO A 49 -1.96 -4.78 18.77
C PRO A 49 -1.67 -4.91 20.27
N ALA A 50 -2.19 -4.00 21.11
CA ALA A 50 -2.00 -4.07 22.55
C ALA A 50 -2.64 -5.33 23.16
N MET A 51 -3.83 -5.71 22.71
CA MET A 51 -4.48 -6.95 23.14
C MET A 51 -3.73 -8.20 22.67
N LEU A 52 -3.14 -8.17 21.47
CA LEU A 52 -2.33 -9.28 20.96
C LEU A 52 -1.02 -9.44 21.75
N ILE A 53 -0.42 -8.33 22.18
CA ILE A 53 0.74 -8.34 23.09
C ILE A 53 0.36 -9.01 24.43
N ASP A 54 -0.78 -8.65 25.01
CA ASP A 54 -1.27 -9.25 26.26
C ASP A 54 -1.48 -10.76 26.13
N ILE A 55 -2.11 -11.19 25.04
CA ILE A 55 -2.35 -12.62 24.77
C ILE A 55 -1.03 -13.36 24.55
N GLY A 56 -0.10 -12.77 23.80
CA GLY A 56 1.20 -13.38 23.53
C GLY A 56 2.07 -13.50 24.78
N GLN A 57 2.06 -12.50 25.68
CA GLN A 57 2.74 -12.58 26.97
C GLN A 57 2.12 -13.63 27.92
N ALA A 58 0.82 -13.92 27.79
CA ALA A 58 0.18 -15.00 28.54
C ALA A 58 0.53 -16.40 27.99
N GLY A 59 1.00 -16.49 26.74
CA GLY A 59 1.47 -17.71 26.11
C GLY A 59 2.85 -18.16 26.62
N ARG A 60 3.13 -19.47 26.56
CA ARG A 60 4.48 -20.00 26.80
C ARG A 60 5.19 -20.21 25.47
N GLY A 61 6.05 -19.27 25.08
CA GLY A 61 6.91 -19.39 23.91
C GLY A 61 7.14 -18.06 23.20
N ASP A 62 8.11 -18.05 22.29
CA ASP A 62 8.33 -16.91 21.40
C ASP A 62 7.22 -16.87 20.34
N LEU A 63 6.64 -15.69 20.12
CA LEU A 63 5.53 -15.47 19.20
C LEU A 63 5.89 -14.34 18.22
N GLU A 64 5.64 -14.60 16.95
CA GLU A 64 5.67 -13.58 15.88
C GLU A 64 4.22 -13.34 15.43
N ILE A 65 3.78 -12.08 15.49
CA ILE A 65 2.46 -11.65 15.03
C ILE A 65 2.65 -10.75 13.82
N ASN A 66 2.03 -11.15 12.71
CA ASN A 66 2.00 -10.36 11.48
C ASN A 66 0.74 -9.50 11.46
N TYR A 67 0.91 -8.19 11.35
CA TYR A 67 -0.18 -7.23 11.42
C TYR A 67 -0.32 -6.51 10.07
N ASN A 68 -1.46 -6.72 9.39
CA ASN A 68 -1.79 -6.09 8.11
C ASN A 68 -2.94 -5.10 8.31
N LEU A 69 -2.76 -3.85 7.90
CA LEU A 69 -3.81 -2.83 8.02
C LEU A 69 -4.85 -2.99 6.90
N VAL A 70 -6.10 -3.18 7.29
CA VAL A 70 -7.22 -3.24 6.34
C VAL A 70 -7.66 -1.80 6.05
N GLN A 71 -7.35 -1.32 4.84
CA GLN A 71 -7.88 -0.07 4.29
C GLN A 71 -7.78 1.14 5.23
N ALA A 72 -6.58 1.44 5.72
CA ALA A 72 -6.35 2.75 6.31
C ALA A 72 -6.33 3.79 5.17
N THR A 73 -7.42 4.56 5.00
CA THR A 73 -7.48 5.65 4.01
C THR A 73 -6.50 6.79 4.31
N ARG A 74 -5.77 6.73 5.44
CA ARG A 74 -4.81 7.73 5.90
C ARG A 74 -3.56 7.04 6.43
N PRO A 75 -2.36 7.61 6.21
CA PRO A 75 -1.13 7.08 6.79
C PRO A 75 -1.19 7.17 8.32
N LEU A 76 -0.99 6.02 8.97
CA LEU A 76 -0.95 5.91 10.42
C LEU A 76 0.50 5.69 10.87
N VAL A 77 0.86 6.34 11.97
CA VAL A 77 2.15 6.14 12.64
C VAL A 77 1.90 5.30 13.87
N PHE A 78 2.71 4.26 14.05
CA PHE A 78 2.63 3.36 15.18
C PHE A 78 3.83 3.55 16.08
N GLU A 79 3.60 3.76 17.36
CA GLU A 79 4.66 3.88 18.34
C GLU A 79 4.45 2.87 19.47
N LEU A 80 5.42 1.98 19.65
CA LEU A 80 5.46 1.08 20.79
C LEU A 80 6.16 1.79 21.94
N LYS A 81 5.49 1.87 23.10
CA LYS A 81 6.02 2.38 24.37
C LYS A 81 6.03 1.26 25.41
N GLU A 82 6.78 1.47 26.49
CA GLU A 82 6.98 0.55 27.64
C GLU A 82 5.75 -0.21 28.14
N ASN A 83 4.55 0.38 28.04
CA ASN A 83 3.29 -0.27 28.44
C ASN A 83 2.10 0.11 27.55
N SER A 84 2.34 0.65 26.36
CA SER A 84 1.24 1.08 25.48
C SER A 84 1.62 1.08 24.02
N VAL A 85 0.63 0.84 23.18
CA VAL A 85 0.69 1.14 21.74
C VAL A 85 0.05 2.50 21.53
N GLN A 86 0.75 3.39 20.84
CA GLN A 86 0.23 4.70 20.43
C GLN A 86 0.10 4.74 18.92
N VAL A 87 -1.00 5.29 18.43
CA VAL A 87 -1.25 5.47 17.00
C VAL A 87 -1.55 6.92 16.72
N PHE A 88 -0.81 7.49 15.77
CA PHE A 88 -0.98 8.83 15.28
C PHE A 88 -1.52 8.80 13.85
N GLU A 89 -2.15 9.89 13.45
CA GLU A 89 -2.43 10.15 12.04
C GLU A 89 -1.28 11.01 11.52
N TYR A 90 -0.59 10.52 10.49
CA TYR A 90 0.42 11.32 9.82
C TYR A 90 -0.25 12.38 8.95
N SER A 91 0.14 13.64 9.13
CA SER A 91 -0.34 14.74 8.30
C SER A 91 0.74 15.82 8.24
N ASP A 92 1.15 16.19 7.02
CA ASP A 92 2.12 17.27 6.78
C ASP A 92 1.62 18.65 7.27
N PHE A 93 0.35 18.75 7.67
CA PHE A 93 -0.29 19.97 8.13
C PHE A 93 -0.45 20.07 9.65
N ILE A 94 -0.10 19.01 10.40
CA ILE A 94 -0.32 18.94 11.85
C ILE A 94 1.02 18.69 12.55
N ASP A 95 1.60 19.76 13.10
CA ASP A 95 2.90 19.72 13.80
C ASP A 95 2.91 18.86 15.09
N ASN A 96 1.75 18.43 15.59
CA ASN A 96 1.63 17.59 16.79
C ASN A 96 0.31 16.78 16.76
N PRO A 97 0.26 15.65 16.01
CA PRO A 97 -0.93 14.82 15.99
C PRO A 97 -1.18 14.23 17.38
N ARG A 98 -2.44 14.30 17.85
CA ARG A 98 -2.80 13.69 19.14
C ARG A 98 -2.80 12.17 19.00
N PRO A 99 -2.01 11.43 19.81
CA PRO A 99 -2.02 9.98 19.78
C PRO A 99 -3.34 9.44 20.31
N THR A 100 -3.73 8.29 19.77
CA THR A 100 -4.63 7.37 20.46
C THR A 100 -3.77 6.29 21.11
N SER A 101 -3.86 6.15 22.43
CA SER A 101 -3.04 5.22 23.20
C SER A 101 -3.89 4.12 23.80
N PHE A 102 -3.43 2.88 23.69
CA PHE A 102 -4.00 1.74 24.40
C PHE A 102 -2.91 1.02 25.19
N ARG A 103 -3.19 0.70 26.45
CA ARG A 103 -2.23 0.05 27.33
C ARG A 103 -2.28 -1.47 27.17
N PHE A 104 -1.12 -2.09 27.25
CA PHE A 104 -0.96 -3.53 27.44
C PHE A 104 -0.25 -3.77 28.77
N ALA A 105 -0.46 -4.94 29.37
CA ALA A 105 0.25 -5.40 30.53
C ALA A 105 1.68 -5.80 30.12
N SER A 106 2.68 -5.18 30.74
CA SER A 106 4.07 -5.65 30.69
C SER A 106 4.50 -6.12 32.07
N GLY A 107 5.11 -7.31 32.14
CA GLY A 107 5.73 -7.81 33.37
C GLY A 107 7.04 -7.05 33.67
N PRO A 108 7.50 -7.01 34.94
CA PRO A 108 8.70 -6.27 35.35
C PRO A 108 10.02 -6.77 34.71
N ASN A 109 10.00 -7.93 34.05
CA ASN A 109 11.16 -8.53 33.39
C ASN A 109 11.04 -8.51 31.85
N VAL A 110 10.06 -7.79 31.31
CA VAL A 110 9.83 -7.69 29.86
C VAL A 110 10.40 -6.37 29.35
N ILE A 111 11.39 -6.46 28.46
CA ILE A 111 12.01 -5.29 27.83
C ILE A 111 11.18 -4.89 26.62
N VAL A 112 10.66 -3.68 26.59
CA VAL A 112 9.96 -3.15 25.41
C VAL A 112 10.92 -2.27 24.61
N GLU A 113 11.20 -2.65 23.37
CA GLU A 113 11.99 -1.84 22.44
C GLU A 113 11.08 -0.76 21.84
N ASN A 114 11.19 0.46 22.38
CA ASN A 114 10.43 1.59 21.85
C ASN A 114 10.84 1.85 20.40
N LYS A 115 9.85 1.89 19.52
CA LYS A 115 10.06 2.16 18.11
C LYS A 115 8.84 2.85 17.52
N GLU A 116 9.09 3.71 16.55
CA GLU A 116 8.08 4.37 15.73
C GLU A 116 8.16 3.81 14.31
N LEU A 117 7.01 3.53 13.69
CA LEU A 117 6.87 2.93 12.36
C LEU A 117 5.80 3.66 11.54
N PHE A 118 6.03 3.78 10.23
CA PHE A 118 5.18 4.50 9.28
C PHE A 118 4.78 3.56 8.14
N THR A 119 3.94 2.57 8.44
CA THR A 119 3.77 1.41 7.56
C THR A 119 2.34 0.90 7.49
N SER A 120 1.99 0.28 6.37
CA SER A 120 0.74 -0.47 6.15
C SER A 120 0.78 -1.88 6.75
N TYR A 121 1.95 -2.34 7.18
CA TYR A 121 2.17 -3.65 7.80
C TYR A 121 3.33 -3.63 8.81
N PHE A 122 3.23 -4.37 9.90
CA PHE A 122 4.35 -4.54 10.82
C PHE A 122 4.31 -5.90 11.52
N LYS A 123 5.47 -6.31 12.04
CA LYS A 123 5.59 -7.51 12.86
C LYS A 123 5.80 -7.14 14.31
N ILE A 124 5.09 -7.84 15.20
CA ILE A 124 5.33 -7.80 16.64
C ILE A 124 6.06 -9.08 17.03
N TYR A 125 7.25 -8.94 17.59
CA TYR A 125 8.00 -10.05 18.16
C TYR A 125 7.82 -10.01 19.67
N LEU A 126 7.33 -11.11 20.21
CA LEU A 126 7.18 -11.35 21.63
C LEU A 126 8.10 -12.51 21.99
N SER A 127 9.15 -12.21 22.73
CA SER A 127 9.98 -13.23 23.36
C SER A 127 9.72 -13.24 24.86
N ALA A 128 10.13 -14.31 25.55
CA ALA A 128 9.97 -14.43 27.00
C ALA A 128 10.52 -13.22 27.80
N SER A 129 11.44 -12.43 27.23
CA SER A 129 12.05 -11.27 27.88
C SER A 129 11.94 -9.97 27.08
N SER A 130 11.30 -9.94 25.90
CA SER A 130 11.19 -8.69 25.13
C SER A 130 9.98 -8.59 24.20
N VAL A 131 9.52 -7.35 24.01
CA VAL A 131 8.53 -6.96 23.00
C VAL A 131 9.18 -5.96 22.07
N LYS A 132 9.11 -6.20 20.76
CA LYS A 132 9.58 -5.23 19.76
C LYS A 132 8.68 -5.24 18.54
N ILE A 133 8.55 -4.08 17.92
CA ILE A 133 7.95 -3.96 16.59
C ILE A 133 9.05 -3.72 15.55
N SER A 134 8.89 -4.30 14.37
CA SER A 134 9.70 -3.92 13.23
C SER A 134 8.90 -3.94 11.94
N GLU A 135 9.16 -2.93 11.10
CA GLU A 135 9.14 -3.10 9.65
C GLU A 135 10.24 -4.11 9.34
N GLU A 136 9.90 -5.36 9.02
CA GLU A 136 10.88 -6.21 8.36
C GLU A 136 10.98 -5.72 6.91
N ALA A 137 12.19 -5.33 6.51
CA ALA A 137 12.55 -5.28 5.09
C ALA A 137 12.22 -6.65 4.49
N LEU A 138 11.64 -6.67 3.29
CA LEU A 138 11.47 -7.90 2.55
C LEU A 138 12.83 -8.56 2.37
N LYS A 139 13.14 -9.55 3.19
CA LYS A 139 14.15 -10.56 2.85
C LYS A 139 13.63 -11.24 1.60
N THR A 140 14.53 -11.52 0.66
CA THR A 140 14.25 -12.29 -0.56
C THR A 140 13.25 -13.39 -0.26
N GLN A 141 12.04 -13.24 -0.80
CA GLN A 141 10.97 -14.15 -0.51
C GLN A 141 11.28 -15.45 -1.25
N THR A 142 11.16 -16.59 -0.57
CA THR A 142 11.28 -17.88 -1.25
C THR A 142 10.06 -18.05 -2.16
N CYS A 143 10.27 -17.84 -3.45
CA CYS A 143 9.21 -18.00 -4.45
C CYS A 143 8.86 -19.48 -4.63
N ALA A 144 7.57 -19.75 -4.90
CA ALA A 144 7.11 -21.12 -5.16
C ALA A 144 7.89 -21.73 -6.34
N ASN A 145 8.40 -22.95 -6.15
CA ASN A 145 9.21 -23.64 -7.16
C ASN A 145 8.34 -24.65 -7.92
N PHE A 146 7.80 -24.25 -9.07
CA PHE A 146 7.07 -25.13 -9.99
C PHE A 146 7.41 -24.73 -11.42
N ASN A 147 7.58 -25.68 -12.34
CA ASN A 147 8.08 -25.37 -13.68
C ASN A 147 7.20 -24.35 -14.44
N THR A 148 7.82 -23.28 -14.92
CA THR A 148 7.25 -22.25 -15.81
C THR A 148 8.15 -22.00 -17.01
N SER A 149 9.17 -22.84 -17.19
CA SER A 149 10.11 -22.72 -18.30
C SER A 149 9.38 -22.98 -19.61
N GLU A 150 9.33 -21.95 -20.43
CA GLU A 150 8.75 -21.93 -21.77
C GLU A 150 9.77 -21.19 -22.65
N LYS A 151 9.88 -21.55 -23.94
CA LYS A 151 10.86 -20.88 -24.79
C LYS A 151 10.47 -19.40 -24.94
N PRO A 152 11.39 -18.43 -24.74
CA PRO A 152 11.06 -17.01 -24.85
C PRO A 152 10.37 -16.64 -26.17
N GLU A 153 10.78 -17.29 -27.27
CA GLU A 153 10.23 -17.10 -28.62
C GLU A 153 8.73 -17.43 -28.73
N ASP A 154 8.26 -18.36 -27.88
CA ASP A 154 6.87 -18.82 -27.85
C ASP A 154 5.99 -17.98 -26.90
N ILE A 155 6.60 -17.02 -26.17
CA ILE A 155 5.91 -16.15 -25.22
C ILE A 155 5.69 -14.76 -25.81
N THR A 156 4.42 -14.36 -25.84
CA THR A 156 3.97 -13.03 -26.23
C THR A 156 3.62 -12.20 -24.98
N ILE A 157 4.21 -11.01 -24.84
CA ILE A 157 4.04 -10.13 -23.68
C ILE A 157 3.45 -8.79 -24.15
N TYR A 158 2.42 -8.33 -23.45
CA TYR A 158 1.88 -6.98 -23.60
C TYR A 158 2.37 -6.10 -22.44
N VAL A 159 2.93 -4.93 -22.74
CA VAL A 159 3.34 -3.95 -21.73
C VAL A 159 2.57 -2.66 -21.97
N GLU A 160 1.91 -2.15 -20.93
CA GLU A 160 1.29 -0.82 -20.93
C GLU A 160 1.86 -0.01 -19.77
N SER A 161 2.12 1.27 -19.99
CA SER A 161 2.53 2.17 -18.92
C SER A 161 1.92 3.55 -19.11
N ASN A 162 1.61 4.25 -18.02
CA ASN A 162 1.29 5.68 -18.08
C ASN A 162 2.57 6.54 -18.31
N ASP A 163 3.75 5.93 -18.19
CA ASP A 163 5.05 6.49 -18.57
C ASP A 163 5.62 5.69 -19.76
N ALA A 164 5.66 6.32 -20.94
CA ALA A 164 6.11 5.70 -22.18
C ALA A 164 7.59 5.28 -22.14
N PHE A 165 8.44 5.97 -21.39
CA PHE A 165 9.84 5.60 -21.25
C PHE A 165 9.98 4.26 -20.51
N MET A 166 9.16 4.05 -19.48
CA MET A 166 9.17 2.84 -18.68
C MET A 166 8.65 1.61 -19.43
N ALA A 167 7.58 1.78 -20.23
CA ALA A 167 7.14 0.72 -21.15
C ALA A 167 8.26 0.33 -22.11
N ALA A 168 8.86 1.31 -22.79
CA ALA A 168 9.94 1.07 -23.75
C ALA A 168 11.17 0.38 -23.13
N LEU A 169 11.50 0.72 -21.87
CA LEU A 169 12.62 0.12 -21.15
C LEU A 169 12.37 -1.36 -20.83
N VAL A 170 11.16 -1.71 -20.38
CA VAL A 170 10.76 -3.10 -20.11
C VAL A 170 10.69 -3.89 -21.43
N GLU A 171 10.02 -3.36 -22.45
CA GLU A 171 9.90 -3.97 -23.78
C GLU A 171 11.27 -4.23 -24.41
N SER A 172 12.20 -3.27 -24.32
CA SER A 172 13.55 -3.44 -24.85
C SER A 172 14.33 -4.52 -24.11
N GLY A 173 14.19 -4.61 -22.79
CA GLY A 173 14.80 -5.68 -21.98
C GLY A 173 14.29 -7.07 -22.38
N LEU A 174 12.97 -7.22 -22.52
CA LEU A 174 12.33 -8.46 -22.91
C LEU A 174 12.66 -8.86 -24.36
N SER A 175 12.61 -7.91 -25.30
CA SER A 175 12.91 -8.18 -26.71
C SER A 175 14.35 -8.66 -26.93
N ARG A 176 15.30 -8.19 -26.12
CA ARG A 176 16.71 -8.64 -26.19
C ARG A 176 16.89 -10.11 -25.80
N GLU A 177 16.03 -10.63 -24.94
CA GLU A 177 16.03 -12.03 -24.50
C GLU A 177 15.13 -12.93 -25.36
N GLY A 178 14.58 -12.41 -26.47
CA GLY A 178 13.83 -13.19 -27.45
C GLY A 178 12.31 -13.28 -27.22
N PHE A 179 11.76 -12.53 -26.26
CA PHE A 179 10.31 -12.44 -26.08
C PHE A 179 9.65 -11.61 -27.19
N THR A 180 8.45 -12.00 -27.61
CA THR A 180 7.67 -11.23 -28.59
C THR A 180 6.79 -10.21 -27.87
N ILE A 181 6.81 -8.95 -28.29
CA ILE A 181 5.95 -7.91 -27.72
C ILE A 181 4.65 -7.81 -28.54
N ALA A 182 3.50 -7.95 -27.87
CA ALA A 182 2.18 -7.84 -28.49
C ALA A 182 1.67 -6.40 -28.45
N ASP A 183 0.95 -5.98 -29.49
CA ASP A 183 0.32 -4.65 -29.55
C ASP A 183 -0.92 -4.51 -28.63
N LYS A 184 -1.51 -5.65 -28.22
CA LYS A 184 -2.75 -5.71 -27.45
C LYS A 184 -2.72 -6.82 -26.41
N ALA A 185 -3.29 -6.54 -25.23
CA ALA A 185 -3.35 -7.50 -24.12
C ALA A 185 -3.98 -8.85 -24.49
N LYS A 186 -5.02 -8.86 -25.33
CA LYS A 186 -5.74 -10.07 -25.76
C LYS A 186 -4.92 -11.03 -26.64
N ASP A 187 -3.83 -10.55 -27.20
CA ASP A 187 -2.96 -11.30 -28.10
C ASP A 187 -1.68 -11.74 -27.35
N ALA A 188 -1.63 -11.55 -26.02
CA ALA A 188 -0.49 -11.84 -25.16
C ALA A 188 -0.77 -12.96 -24.15
N ASN A 189 0.26 -13.74 -23.83
CA ASN A 189 0.25 -14.70 -22.73
C ASN A 189 0.28 -13.98 -21.38
N LEU A 190 1.09 -12.91 -21.29
CA LEU A 190 1.26 -12.09 -20.08
C LEU A 190 1.01 -10.61 -20.40
N GLY A 191 0.14 -9.97 -19.62
CA GLY A 191 -0.04 -8.52 -19.63
C GLY A 191 0.62 -7.86 -18.40
N ILE A 192 1.42 -6.83 -18.63
CA ILE A 192 2.08 -6.03 -17.59
C ILE A 192 1.59 -4.58 -17.72
N LEU A 193 0.92 -4.07 -16.70
CA LEU A 193 0.53 -2.67 -16.60
C LEU A 193 1.43 -1.98 -15.56
N ILE A 194 2.04 -0.85 -15.93
CA ILE A 194 2.92 -0.08 -15.07
C ILE A 194 2.31 1.31 -14.84
N GLU A 195 2.03 1.64 -13.60
CA GLU A 195 1.45 2.92 -13.23
C GLU A 195 2.46 3.71 -12.38
N ASN A 196 2.94 4.81 -12.95
CA ASN A 196 3.70 5.82 -12.22
C ASN A 196 2.80 6.47 -11.18
N SER A 197 3.27 6.43 -9.94
CA SER A 197 2.60 6.99 -8.78
C SER A 197 3.58 7.83 -7.99
N ASP A 198 3.10 8.93 -7.39
CA ASP A 198 3.89 9.71 -6.44
C ASP A 198 4.09 8.98 -5.09
N ARG A 199 3.58 7.74 -4.97
CA ARG A 199 3.78 6.87 -3.80
C ARG A 199 5.25 6.48 -3.68
N GLU A 200 5.81 6.67 -2.49
CA GLU A 200 7.15 6.18 -2.13
C GLU A 200 7.19 4.65 -1.97
N SER A 201 6.03 3.99 -1.95
CA SER A 201 5.93 2.53 -1.93
C SER A 201 5.57 1.95 -3.29
N LEU A 202 6.16 0.80 -3.57
CA LEU A 202 5.88 -0.08 -4.70
C LEU A 202 4.69 -0.98 -4.35
N ALA A 203 3.66 -1.04 -5.17
CA ALA A 203 2.53 -1.92 -5.01
C ALA A 203 2.37 -2.88 -6.20
N PHE A 204 2.11 -4.14 -5.89
CA PHE A 204 1.83 -5.17 -6.89
C PHE A 204 0.41 -5.71 -6.76
N TYR A 205 -0.27 -5.79 -7.90
CA TYR A 205 -1.59 -6.41 -8.00
C TYR A 205 -1.54 -7.53 -9.03
N TYR A 206 -2.11 -8.69 -8.68
CA TYR A 206 -2.20 -9.86 -9.54
C TYR A 206 -3.56 -10.53 -9.39
N LYS A 207 -3.91 -11.36 -10.37
CA LYS A 207 -5.19 -12.05 -10.43
C LYS A 207 -5.27 -13.17 -9.39
N LYS A 208 -6.34 -13.14 -8.58
CA LYS A 208 -6.61 -14.13 -7.52
C LYS A 208 -6.72 -15.55 -8.08
N ASN A 209 -6.10 -16.52 -7.41
CA ASN A 209 -6.05 -17.96 -7.72
C ASN A 209 -5.15 -18.38 -8.90
N LEU A 210 -4.26 -17.53 -9.40
CA LEU A 210 -3.26 -17.89 -10.40
C LEU A 210 -1.87 -18.02 -9.78
N ARG A 211 -1.44 -19.26 -9.52
CA ARG A 211 -0.11 -19.57 -8.96
C ARG A 211 1.03 -18.98 -9.81
N LYS A 212 0.86 -18.94 -11.14
CA LYS A 212 1.81 -18.34 -12.09
C LYS A 212 2.01 -16.84 -11.78
N SER A 213 0.93 -16.07 -11.64
CA SER A 213 1.01 -14.64 -11.33
C SER A 213 1.60 -14.35 -9.94
N GLU A 214 1.31 -15.21 -8.94
CA GLU A 214 1.93 -15.12 -7.60
C GLU A 214 3.45 -15.33 -7.65
N ARG A 215 3.91 -16.34 -8.39
CA ARG A 215 5.35 -16.60 -8.56
C ARG A 215 6.04 -15.48 -9.33
N LEU A 216 5.44 -15.00 -10.42
CA LEU A 216 5.97 -13.88 -11.20
C LEU A 216 6.16 -12.62 -10.34
N THR A 217 5.13 -12.26 -9.57
CA THR A 217 5.19 -11.10 -8.65
C THR A 217 6.31 -11.24 -7.62
N CYS A 218 6.48 -12.44 -7.06
CA CYS A 218 7.56 -12.75 -6.11
C CYS A 218 8.96 -12.57 -6.74
N LEU A 219 9.17 -13.09 -7.96
CA LEU A 219 10.45 -12.98 -8.65
C LEU A 219 10.80 -11.53 -8.98
N ILE A 220 9.83 -10.75 -9.47
CA ILE A 220 10.02 -9.32 -9.75
C ILE A 220 10.31 -8.56 -8.44
N THR A 221 9.61 -8.89 -7.35
CA THR A 221 9.88 -8.29 -6.04
C THR A 221 11.32 -8.55 -5.60
N ASN A 222 11.79 -9.80 -5.71
CA ASN A 222 13.16 -10.14 -5.35
C ASN A 222 14.18 -9.37 -6.18
N GLU A 223 13.98 -9.24 -7.49
CA GLU A 223 14.87 -8.49 -8.38
C GLU A 223 14.91 -6.98 -8.04
N ILE A 224 13.78 -6.39 -7.68
CA ILE A 224 13.73 -4.98 -7.27
C ILE A 224 14.41 -4.77 -5.92
N VAL A 225 14.19 -5.69 -4.97
CA VAL A 225 14.86 -5.65 -3.66
C VAL A 225 16.38 -5.81 -3.81
N GLU A 226 16.84 -6.70 -4.68
CA GLU A 226 18.27 -6.91 -4.92
C GLU A 226 18.96 -5.75 -5.66
N SER A 227 18.24 -5.07 -6.55
CA SER A 227 18.81 -4.00 -7.38
C SER A 227 18.75 -2.61 -6.75
N SER A 228 17.97 -2.42 -5.68
CA SER A 228 17.84 -1.14 -5.00
C SER A 228 18.92 -0.94 -3.93
N SER A 229 19.64 0.18 -4.02
CA SER A 229 20.53 0.65 -2.96
C SER A 229 19.79 1.40 -1.84
N GLU A 230 18.52 1.76 -2.06
CA GLU A 230 17.64 2.43 -1.10
C GLU A 230 16.63 1.42 -0.54
N GLU A 231 16.21 1.60 0.71
CA GLU A 231 15.13 0.82 1.32
C GLU A 231 13.82 1.09 0.55
N LEU A 232 13.52 0.26 -0.45
CA LEU A 232 12.27 0.33 -1.20
C LEU A 232 11.15 -0.36 -0.41
N PHE A 233 10.10 0.40 -0.12
CA PHE A 233 8.90 -0.10 0.54
C PHE A 233 8.02 -0.82 -0.48
N VAL A 234 7.99 -2.15 -0.46
CA VAL A 234 7.08 -2.93 -1.33
C VAL A 234 5.83 -3.33 -0.54
N THR A 235 4.71 -2.68 -0.82
CA THR A 235 3.39 -3.11 -0.35
C THR A 235 2.91 -4.24 -1.25
N ASN A 236 3.13 -5.48 -0.80
CA ASN A 236 2.69 -6.65 -1.54
C ASN A 236 1.20 -6.97 -1.27
N ILE A 237 0.48 -7.21 -2.36
CA ILE A 237 -0.74 -8.03 -2.45
C ILE A 237 -2.04 -7.35 -2.03
N GLU A 238 -2.66 -6.58 -2.95
CA GLU A 238 -4.12 -6.60 -3.03
C GLU A 238 -4.55 -7.62 -4.09
N ARG A 239 -5.22 -8.67 -3.61
CA ARG A 239 -5.91 -9.65 -4.45
C ARG A 239 -7.08 -8.95 -5.12
N ILE A 240 -6.92 -8.63 -6.39
CA ILE A 240 -8.01 -8.05 -7.16
C ILE A 240 -8.89 -9.20 -7.69
N ASP A 241 -10.13 -9.27 -7.22
CA ASP A 241 -11.18 -9.98 -7.96
C ASP A 241 -11.29 -9.27 -9.31
N GLY A 242 -11.27 -9.99 -10.44
CA GLY A 242 -11.00 -9.51 -11.82
C GLY A 242 -11.93 -8.42 -12.42
N ASN A 243 -12.57 -7.61 -11.58
CA ASN A 243 -13.44 -6.48 -11.88
C ASN A 243 -12.82 -5.10 -11.52
N SER A 244 -11.54 -4.98 -11.13
CA SER A 244 -10.97 -3.62 -10.95
C SER A 244 -10.78 -2.93 -12.30
N ALA A 245 -10.95 -1.61 -12.32
CA ALA A 245 -10.77 -0.79 -13.52
C ALA A 245 -9.36 -0.91 -14.12
N GLN A 246 -8.34 -1.14 -13.28
CA GLN A 246 -6.96 -1.35 -13.72
C GLN A 246 -6.78 -2.71 -14.41
N PHE A 247 -7.34 -3.79 -13.84
CA PHE A 247 -7.32 -5.12 -14.47
C PHE A 247 -8.23 -5.23 -15.68
N THR A 248 -9.23 -4.34 -15.80
CA THR A 248 -10.12 -4.28 -16.96
C THR A 248 -9.34 -4.04 -18.26
N LYS A 249 -8.21 -3.32 -18.19
CA LYS A 249 -7.31 -3.10 -19.33
C LYS A 249 -6.52 -4.35 -19.74
N LEU A 250 -6.25 -5.24 -18.78
CA LEU A 250 -5.57 -6.51 -19.00
C LEU A 250 -6.55 -7.66 -19.34
N LEU A 251 -7.86 -7.37 -19.49
CA LEU A 251 -8.87 -8.36 -19.88
C LEU A 251 -8.60 -8.85 -21.31
N GLY A 252 -7.78 -9.88 -21.40
CA GLY A 252 -7.37 -10.49 -22.65
C GLY A 252 -6.15 -11.38 -22.49
N ALA A 253 -5.21 -11.01 -21.61
CA ALA A 253 -4.06 -11.85 -21.31
C ALA A 253 -4.45 -13.03 -20.40
N GLU A 254 -3.78 -14.16 -20.56
CA GLU A 254 -4.00 -15.34 -19.70
C GLU A 254 -3.60 -15.02 -18.24
N ASP A 255 -2.42 -14.42 -18.08
CA ASP A 255 -1.85 -13.92 -16.83
C ASP A 255 -1.71 -12.38 -16.86
N GLY A 256 -1.84 -11.72 -15.70
CA GLY A 256 -1.78 -10.26 -15.61
C GLY A 256 -1.12 -9.76 -14.33
N LEU A 257 -0.28 -8.74 -14.47
CA LEU A 257 0.42 -8.05 -13.41
C LEU A 257 0.23 -6.54 -13.54
N VAL A 258 -0.13 -5.87 -12.45
CA VAL A 258 -0.11 -4.41 -12.35
C VAL A 258 0.95 -4.01 -11.34
N VAL A 259 1.80 -3.06 -11.72
CA VAL A 259 2.88 -2.51 -10.90
C VAL A 259 2.63 -1.02 -10.72
N GLU A 260 2.41 -0.57 -9.49
CA GLU A 260 2.30 0.85 -9.14
C GLU A 260 3.55 1.28 -8.37
N ALA A 261 4.30 2.26 -8.87
CA ALA A 261 5.49 2.74 -8.17
C ALA A 261 5.89 4.15 -8.62
N LYS A 262 6.72 4.82 -7.81
CA LYS A 262 7.54 5.92 -8.29
C LYS A 262 8.60 5.38 -9.24
N LEU A 263 8.42 5.60 -10.54
CA LEU A 263 9.21 4.92 -11.56
C LEU A 263 10.64 5.45 -11.64
N ASN A 264 11.58 4.52 -11.83
CA ASN A 264 12.98 4.78 -12.16
C ASN A 264 13.53 3.66 -13.05
N ASP A 265 14.70 3.88 -13.66
CA ASP A 265 15.35 2.94 -14.56
C ASP A 265 15.61 1.55 -13.95
N ASN A 266 15.87 1.49 -12.63
CA ASN A 266 16.16 0.22 -11.93
C ASN A 266 14.90 -0.63 -11.80
N ILE A 267 13.75 -0.02 -11.53
CA ILE A 267 12.46 -0.72 -11.43
C ILE A 267 12.13 -1.38 -12.77
N GLY A 268 12.24 -0.67 -13.89
CA GLY A 268 11.92 -1.24 -15.19
C GLY A 268 12.86 -2.38 -15.61
N LYS A 269 14.17 -2.24 -15.33
CA LYS A 269 15.14 -3.33 -15.56
C LYS A 269 14.83 -4.57 -14.72
N SER A 270 14.42 -4.36 -13.47
CA SER A 270 14.11 -5.44 -12.54
C SER A 270 12.80 -6.15 -12.88
N ILE A 271 11.80 -5.42 -13.38
CA ILE A 271 10.58 -6.02 -13.94
C ILE A 271 10.95 -6.95 -15.11
N ALA A 272 11.73 -6.45 -16.08
CA ALA A 272 12.16 -7.27 -17.21
C ALA A 272 12.95 -8.51 -16.74
N LYS A 273 13.92 -8.34 -15.83
CA LYS A 273 14.71 -9.44 -15.29
C LYS A 273 13.88 -10.46 -14.51
N GLY A 274 12.91 -10.03 -13.73
CA GLY A 274 11.99 -10.91 -13.01
C GLY A 274 11.10 -11.74 -13.95
N VAL A 275 10.67 -11.16 -15.07
CA VAL A 275 9.94 -11.88 -16.14
C VAL A 275 10.85 -12.88 -16.85
N ILE A 276 12.09 -12.50 -17.17
CA ILE A 276 13.08 -13.39 -17.78
C ILE A 276 13.33 -14.61 -16.87
N ASN A 277 13.55 -14.39 -15.57
CA ASN A 277 13.72 -15.47 -14.59
C ASN A 277 12.46 -16.32 -14.36
N PHE A 278 11.29 -15.78 -14.69
CA PHE A 278 10.05 -16.53 -14.60
C PHE A 278 9.93 -17.54 -15.76
N TYR A 279 10.36 -17.20 -16.97
CA TYR A 279 10.25 -18.07 -18.15
C TYR A 279 11.54 -18.83 -18.50
N GLY A 280 12.69 -18.44 -17.97
CA GLY A 280 13.97 -19.17 -18.08
C GLY A 280 14.01 -20.36 -17.12
#